data_AF-A0A4S2KC22-F1
#
_entry.id   AF-A0A4S2KC22-F1
#
_cell.length_a   1.000
_cell.length_b   1.000
_cell.length_c   1.000
_cell.angle_alpha   90.00
_cell.angle_beta   90.00
_cell.angle_gamma   90.00
#
_symmetry.space_group_name_H-M   'P 1'
#
loop_
_entity.id
_entity.type
_entity.pdbx_description
1 polymer ?
#
loop_
_entity_poly.entity_id
_entity_poly.type
_entity_poly.pdbx_seq_one_letter_code
_entity_poly.pdbx_strand_id
1 'polypeptide(L)' 'ACPSTFLPQYYIHEKMGYKPTWGETICALRLMLQEMINLDVISQPVALDVCPDGLFDRIMEYNLDESV' A
#
# COMPACT_ATOMS: atom_id res chain seq x y z
N ALA A 1 7.80 1.77 -9.64
CA ALA A 1 7.74 0.70 -8.60
C ALA A 1 7.81 1.33 -7.20
N CYS A 2 7.06 0.81 -6.22
CA CYS A 2 7.12 1.27 -4.81
C CYS A 2 8.48 0.91 -4.18
N PRO A 3 9.30 1.88 -3.75
CA PRO A 3 10.54 1.57 -3.05
C PRO A 3 10.23 0.98 -1.66
N SER A 4 10.97 -0.03 -1.22
CA SER A 4 10.77 -0.65 0.11
C SER A 4 11.00 0.33 1.27
N THR A 5 11.73 1.42 1.04
CA THR A 5 11.94 2.50 2.02
C THR A 5 10.78 3.49 2.10
N PHE A 6 9.75 3.33 1.27
CA PHE A 6 8.63 4.26 1.18
C PHE A 6 7.77 4.30 2.45
N LEU A 7 7.51 3.14 3.07
CA LEU A 7 6.68 3.06 4.28
C LEU A 7 7.20 3.92 5.44
N PRO A 8 8.48 3.80 5.84
CA PRO A 8 9.07 4.68 6.87
C PRO A 8 8.95 6.17 6.52
N GLN A 9 9.14 6.54 5.25
CA GLN A 9 9.04 7.93 4.79
C GLN A 9 7.60 8.44 4.82
N TYR A 10 6.64 7.61 4.41
CA TYR A 10 5.21 7.90 4.46
C TYR A 10 4.75 8.25 5.88
N TYR A 11 5.12 7.44 6.88
CA TYR A 11 4.81 7.70 8.28
C TYR A 11 5.43 9.00 8.82
N ILE A 12 6.64 9.33 8.39
CA ILE A 12 7.31 10.58 8.78
C ILE A 12 6.58 11.78 8.14
N HIS A 13 6.26 11.71 6.85
CA HIS A 13 5.59 12.77 6.12
C HIS A 13 4.20 13.08 6.69
N GLU A 14 3.39 12.05 6.98
CA GLU A 14 2.07 12.23 7.59
C GLU A 14 2.15 13.01 8.93
N LYS A 15 3.14 12.69 9.77
CA LYS A 15 3.37 13.40 11.04
C LYS A 15 3.84 14.85 10.88
N MET A 16 4.40 15.20 9.73
CA MET A 16 4.76 16.58 9.39
C MET A 16 3.61 17.37 8.75
N GLY A 17 2.40 16.79 8.66
CA GLY A 17 1.23 17.43 8.05
C GLY A 17 1.22 17.36 6.51
N TYR A 18 2.07 16.53 5.92
CA TYR A 18 2.01 16.24 4.49
C TYR A 18 0.73 15.46 4.17
N LYS A 19 0.07 15.84 3.08
CA LYS A 19 -1.06 15.09 2.53
C LYS A 19 -0.56 14.21 1.40
N PRO A 20 -0.53 12.88 1.56
CA PRO A 20 -0.09 11.98 0.51
C PRO A 20 -1.01 12.05 -0.70
N THR A 21 -0.42 11.93 -1.87
CA THR A 21 -1.14 11.72 -3.13
C THR A 21 -1.83 10.36 -3.12
N TRP A 22 -2.81 10.18 -4.02
CA TRP A 22 -3.48 8.88 -4.17
C TRP A 22 -2.48 7.76 -4.47
N GLY A 23 -1.53 7.98 -5.39
CA GLY A 23 -0.50 6.99 -5.73
C GLY A 23 0.38 6.62 -4.54
N GLU A 24 0.76 7.59 -3.71
CA GLU A 24 1.51 7.38 -2.47
C GLU A 24 0.70 6.57 -1.44
N THR A 25 -0.59 6.86 -1.28
CA THR A 25 -1.48 6.10 -0.40
C THR A 25 -1.64 4.65 -0.86
N ILE A 26 -1.85 4.41 -2.17
CA ILE A 26 -1.91 3.06 -2.75
C ILE A 26 -0.58 2.33 -2.53
N CYS A 27 0.54 3.03 -2.70
CA CYS A 27 1.87 2.47 -2.51
C CYS A 27 2.12 2.03 -1.06
N ALA A 28 1.76 2.86 -0.08
CA ALA A 28 1.85 2.52 1.34
C ALA A 28 0.96 1.33 1.71
N LEU A 29 -0.30 1.32 1.24
CA LEU A 29 -1.23 0.21 1.44
C LEU A 29 -0.69 -1.12 0.92
N ARG A 30 -0.13 -1.11 -0.29
CA ARG A 30 0.46 -2.29 -0.92
C ARG A 30 1.60 -2.87 -0.09
N LEU A 31 2.52 -2.01 0.35
CA LEU A 31 3.67 -2.44 1.15
C LEU A 31 3.23 -2.96 2.54
N MET A 32 2.25 -2.32 3.19
CA MET A 32 1.73 -2.79 4.48
C MET A 32 1.08 -4.17 4.36
N LEU A 33 0.21 -4.37 3.36
CA LEU A 33 -0.43 -5.66 3.14
C LEU A 33 0.59 -6.76 2.87
N GLN A 34 1.61 -6.46 2.06
CA GLN A 34 2.67 -7.42 1.76
C GLN A 34 3.51 -7.75 3.00
N GLU A 35 3.81 -6.78 3.85
CA GLU A 35 4.53 -7.00 5.11
C GLU A 35 3.71 -7.81 6.11
N MET A 36 2.40 -7.55 6.23
CA MET A 36 1.50 -8.34 7.09
C MET A 36 1.37 -9.79 6.62
N ILE A 37 1.38 -10.04 5.30
CA ILE A 37 1.42 -11.40 4.74
C ILE A 37 2.77 -12.07 5.02
N ASN A 38 3.87 -11.36 4.80
CA ASN A 38 5.23 -11.90 5.04
C ASN A 38 5.47 -12.25 6.52
N LEU A 39 4.86 -11.50 7.44
CA LEU A 39 4.94 -11.73 8.88
C LEU A 39 3.88 -12.73 9.39
N ASP A 40 3.08 -13.32 8.51
CA ASP A 40 2.00 -14.27 8.84
C ASP A 40 0.96 -13.67 9.81
N VAL A 41 0.81 -12.35 9.82
CA VAL A 41 -0.19 -11.61 10.62
C VAL A 41 -1.58 -11.80 10.01
N ILE A 42 -1.65 -11.79 8.68
CA ILE A 42 -2.84 -12.12 7.89
C ILE A 42 -2.46 -13.07 6.77
N SER A 43 -3.36 -13.99 6.44
CA SER A 43 -3.20 -14.78 5.22
C SER A 43 -3.63 -13.97 3.99
N GLN A 44 -3.05 -14.28 2.83
CA GLN A 44 -3.42 -13.64 1.56
C GLN A 44 -4.94 -13.71 1.25
N PRO A 45 -5.66 -14.82 1.52
CA PRO A 45 -7.12 -14.86 1.39
C PRO A 45 -7.84 -13.86 2.29
N VAL A 46 -7.34 -13.62 3.51
CA VAL A 46 -7.90 -12.61 4.42
C VAL A 46 -7.62 -11.20 3.91
N ALA A 47 -6.44 -10.95 3.35
CA ALA A 47 -6.14 -9.66 2.72
C ALA A 47 -7.07 -9.34 1.54
N LEU A 48 -7.46 -10.35 0.77
CA LEU A 48 -8.46 -10.25 -0.30
C LEU A 48 -9.86 -9.96 0.24
N ASP A 49 -10.28 -10.63 1.31
CA ASP A 49 -11.62 -10.49 1.91
C ASP A 49 -11.84 -9.15 2.63
N VAL A 50 -10.76 -8.58 3.20
CA VAL A 50 -10.79 -7.28 3.89
C VAL A 50 -10.87 -6.12 2.90
N CYS A 51 -10.50 -6.33 1.63
CA CYS A 51 -10.56 -5.32 0.59
C CYS A 51 -11.86 -5.46 -0.23
N PRO A 52 -12.87 -4.59 -0.04
CA PRO A 52 -14.12 -4.68 -0.77
C PRO A 52 -13.93 -4.49 -2.29
N ASP A 53 -14.78 -5.13 -3.09
CA ASP A 53 -14.94 -4.89 -4.54
C ASP A 53 -13.64 -4.94 -5.38
N GLY A 54 -12.81 -5.96 -5.17
CA GLY A 54 -11.57 -6.14 -5.96
C GLY A 54 -10.53 -5.05 -5.71
N LEU A 55 -10.67 -4.25 -4.64
CA LEU A 55 -9.72 -3.21 -4.26
C LEU A 55 -8.31 -3.77 -4.08
N PHE A 56 -8.17 -4.99 -3.55
CA PHE A 56 -6.87 -5.64 -3.43
C PHE A 56 -6.20 -5.84 -4.79
N ASP A 57 -6.92 -6.41 -5.75
CA ASP A 57 -6.42 -6.61 -7.11
C ASP A 57 -6.08 -5.27 -7.76
N ARG A 58 -6.93 -4.25 -7.57
CA ARG A 58 -6.66 -2.89 -8.08
C ARG A 58 -5.44 -2.24 -7.43
N ILE A 59 -5.16 -2.48 -6.14
CA ILE A 59 -3.95 -2.00 -5.44
C ILE A 59 -2.71 -2.74 -5.96
N MET A 60 -2.82 -4.05 -6.18
CA MET A 60 -1.72 -4.88 -6.66
C MET A 60 -1.45 -4.70 -8.16
N GLU A 61 -2.46 -4.40 -8.97
CA GLU A 61 -2.34 -4.13 -10.40
C GLU A 61 -2.11 -2.64 -10.69
N TYR A 62 -2.19 -1.77 -9.68
CA TYR A 62 -1.94 -0.34 -9.87
C TYR A 62 -0.52 -0.13 -10.40
N ASN A 63 -0.44 0.25 -11.67
CA ASN A 63 0.80 0.68 -12.28
C ASN A 63 1.13 2.07 -11.74
N LEU A 64 2.10 2.11 -10.82
CA LEU A 64 2.67 3.35 -10.29
C LEU A 64 3.42 4.18 -11.35
N ASP A 65 3.47 3.70 -12.60
CA ASP A 65 3.98 4.41 -13.77
C ASP A 65 2.93 5.33 -14.43
N GLU A 66 1.63 5.19 -14.12
CA GLU A 66 0.58 6.07 -14.64
C GLU A 66 0.37 7.33 -13.78
N SER A 67 1.40 8.19 -13.72
CA SER A 67 1.33 9.66 -13.51
C SER A 67 2.74 10.18 -13.22
N VAL A 68 3.33 11.06 -14.04
CA VAL A 68 3.18 12.54 -13.93
C VAL A 68 3.60 13.06 -12.56
#